data_AF-A0A2E2YFJ2-F1
#
_entry.id   AF-A0A2E2YFJ2-F1
#
_cell.length_a   1.000
_cell.length_b   1.000
_cell.length_c   1.000
_cell.angle_alpha   90.00
_cell.angle_beta   90.00
_cell.angle_gamma   90.00
#
_symmetry.space_group_name_H-M   'P 1'
#
loop_
_entity.id
_entity.type
_entity.pdbx_description
1 polymer ?
#
loop_
_entity_poly.entity_id
_entity_poly.type
_entity_poly.pdbx_seq_one_letter_code
_entity_poly.pdbx_strand_id
1 'polypeptide(L)'
;MHNKSSDKYLYNRDGVYQFIRRIPVDLSDHYGSSRIQISLKTKNISKANRCARSITQRLDDYWLGLRLQKFDIPAMNLIRMDISDVDNGFRLSDALDLYLKLKGIDKDKTFIRTANR
;
A
#
# COMPACT_ATOMS: atom_id res chain seq x y z
N MET A 1 28.57 1.07 38.87
CA MET A 1 28.79 1.45 37.46
C MET A 1 27.48 1.29 36.71
N HIS A 2 26.75 2.39 36.46
CA HIS A 2 25.51 2.36 35.69
C HIS A 2 25.87 2.20 34.22
N ASN A 3 25.82 0.97 33.72
CA ASN A 3 26.05 0.67 32.32
C ASN A 3 24.85 1.23 31.54
N LYS A 4 24.97 2.47 31.05
CA LYS A 4 23.96 3.15 30.25
C LYS A 4 23.92 2.46 28.89
N SER A 5 23.25 1.31 28.81
CA SER A 5 23.05 0.57 27.56
C SER A 5 22.18 1.42 26.65
N SER A 6 22.83 1.96 25.61
CA SER A 6 22.38 2.97 24.67
C SER A 6 21.23 2.58 23.73
N ASP A 7 20.51 1.49 23.98
CA ASP A 7 19.39 1.04 23.15
C ASP A 7 18.07 1.12 23.95
N LYS A 8 17.13 1.94 23.45
CA LYS A 8 15.91 2.41 24.15
C LYS A 8 14.90 1.33 24.57
N TYR A 9 15.14 0.06 24.24
CA TYR A 9 14.16 -1.05 24.40
C TYR A 9 14.73 -2.28 25.09
N LEU A 10 15.92 -2.18 25.71
CA LEU A 10 16.61 -3.30 26.31
C LEU A 10 16.48 -3.32 27.84
N TYR A 11 16.10 -4.47 28.39
CA TYR A 11 15.95 -4.69 29.83
C TYR A 11 16.68 -5.95 30.24
N ASN A 12 17.37 -5.94 31.38
CA ASN A 12 18.01 -7.14 31.92
C ASN A 12 17.12 -7.74 33.01
N ARG A 13 16.78 -9.02 32.89
CA ARG A 13 16.04 -9.76 33.92
C ARG A 13 16.78 -11.05 34.21
N ASP A 14 17.24 -11.20 35.45
CA ASP A 14 17.97 -12.38 35.95
C ASP A 14 19.20 -12.76 35.08
N GLY A 15 19.88 -11.74 34.55
CA GLY A 15 21.05 -11.91 33.69
C GLY A 15 20.73 -12.20 32.23
N VAL A 16 19.46 -12.35 31.85
CA VAL A 16 19.03 -12.54 30.45
C VAL A 16 18.39 -11.25 29.95
N TYR A 17 18.87 -10.77 28.80
CA TYR A 17 18.32 -9.58 28.18
C TYR A 17 16.96 -9.85 27.53
N GLN A 18 16.04 -8.91 27.73
CA GLN A 18 14.69 -8.84 27.19
C GLN A 18 14.57 -7.59 26.32
N PHE A 19 13.89 -7.71 25.20
CA PHE A 19 13.44 -6.60 24.39
C PHE A 19 12.00 -6.25 24.78
N ILE A 20 11.76 -4.99 25.15
CA ILE A 20 10.42 -4.50 25.50
C ILE A 20 10.17 -3.19 24.78
N ARG A 21 9.12 -3.16 23.95
CA ARG A 21 8.71 -1.96 23.19
C ARG A 21 7.19 -1.80 23.22
N ARG A 22 6.72 -0.58 23.45
CA ARG A 22 5.29 -0.25 23.40
C ARG A 22 4.79 -0.27 21.96
N ILE A 23 3.57 -0.76 21.76
CA ILE A 23 2.89 -0.74 20.47
C ILE A 23 2.26 0.67 20.29
N PRO A 24 2.47 1.31 19.12
CA PRO A 24 1.80 2.57 18.79
C PRO A 24 0.27 2.47 18.85
N VAL A 25 -0.40 3.52 19.30
CA VAL A 25 -1.86 3.51 19.54
C VAL A 25 -2.64 3.28 18.24
N ASP A 26 -2.18 3.84 17.13
CA ASP A 26 -2.73 3.65 15.79
C ASP A 26 -2.69 2.19 15.29
N LEU A 27 -1.90 1.35 15.96
CA LEU A 27 -1.72 -0.06 15.64
C LEU A 27 -2.29 -0.99 16.72
N SER A 28 -2.96 -0.45 17.76
CA SER A 28 -3.50 -1.28 18.85
C SER A 28 -4.43 -2.38 18.35
N ASP A 29 -5.22 -2.10 17.30
CA ASP A 29 -6.22 -3.03 16.79
C ASP A 29 -5.61 -4.28 16.14
N HIS A 30 -4.33 -4.20 15.73
CA HIS A 30 -3.60 -5.33 15.14
C HIS A 30 -2.93 -6.22 16.19
N TYR A 31 -2.97 -5.86 17.47
CA TYR A 31 -2.29 -6.58 18.55
C TYR A 31 -3.20 -6.84 19.75
N GLY A 32 -3.17 -8.05 20.30
CA GLY A 32 -3.85 -8.38 21.55
C GLY A 32 -3.18 -7.83 22.82
N SER A 33 -2.12 -7.03 22.70
CA SER A 33 -1.36 -6.48 23.82
C SER A 33 -0.87 -5.07 23.53
N SER A 34 -0.60 -4.28 24.57
CA SER A 34 -0.10 -2.90 24.45
C SER A 34 1.42 -2.81 24.28
N ARG A 35 2.15 -3.91 24.44
CA ARG A 35 3.61 -3.98 24.31
C ARG A 35 4.07 -5.31 23.74
N ILE A 36 5.20 -5.28 23.04
CA ILE A 36 5.94 -6.44 22.57
C ILE A 36 7.03 -6.72 23.58
N GLN A 37 7.06 -7.93 24.12
CA GLN A 37 8.07 -8.41 25.05
C GLN A 37 8.68 -9.71 24.53
N ILE A 38 9.99 -9.71 24.27
CA ILE A 38 10.71 -10.85 23.68
C ILE A 38 11.98 -11.11 24.47
N SER A 39 12.18 -12.36 24.89
CA SER A 39 13.46 -12.79 25.46
C SER A 39 14.52 -12.92 24.36
N LEU A 40 15.63 -12.20 24.51
CA LEU A 40 16.75 -12.27 23.57
C LEU A 40 17.65 -13.49 23.80
N LYS A 41 17.36 -14.28 24.86
CA LYS A 41 18.07 -15.51 25.20
C LYS A 41 19.60 -15.35 25.27
N THR A 42 20.07 -14.16 25.65
CA THR A 42 21.50 -13.83 25.73
C THR A 42 21.78 -13.07 27.01
N LYS A 43 22.94 -13.35 27.62
CA LYS A 43 23.51 -12.61 28.75
C LYS A 43 24.55 -11.57 28.33
N ASN A 44 24.92 -11.56 27.05
CA ASN A 44 25.93 -10.65 26.51
C ASN A 44 25.25 -9.38 25.98
N ILE A 45 25.63 -8.23 26.53
CA ILE A 45 25.05 -6.92 26.21
C ILE A 45 25.23 -6.53 24.73
N SER A 46 26.39 -6.78 24.14
CA SER A 46 26.68 -6.42 22.75
C SER A 46 25.84 -7.25 21.78
N LYS A 47 25.65 -8.54 22.07
CA LYS A 47 24.72 -9.40 21.31
C LYS A 47 23.28 -8.93 21.49
N ALA A 48 22.89 -8.60 22.72
CA ALA A 48 21.56 -8.12 23.05
C ALA A 48 21.20 -6.83 22.31
N ASN A 49 22.10 -5.84 22.30
CA ASN A 49 21.96 -4.60 21.54
C ASN A 49 21.79 -4.86 20.04
N ARG A 50 22.65 -5.72 19.45
CA ARG A 50 22.54 -6.08 18.03
C ARG A 50 21.17 -6.69 17.71
N CYS A 51 20.71 -7.65 18.52
CA CYS A 51 19.39 -8.25 18.36
C CYS A 51 18.26 -7.23 18.54
N ALA A 52 18.34 -6.36 19.56
CA ALA A 52 17.34 -5.33 19.80
C ALA A 52 17.21 -4.36 18.62
N ARG A 53 18.32 -3.96 18.00
CA ARG A 53 18.34 -3.13 16.78
C ARG A 53 17.66 -3.83 15.61
N SER A 54 17.99 -5.10 15.35
CA SER A 54 17.37 -5.88 14.27
C SER A 54 15.86 -6.05 14.49
N ILE A 55 15.41 -6.29 15.72
CA ILE A 55 13.98 -6.39 16.05
C ILE A 55 13.29 -5.03 15.86
N THR A 56 13.93 -3.95 16.31
CA THR A 56 13.41 -2.58 16.17
C THR A 56 13.18 -2.23 14.71
N GLN A 57 14.20 -2.43 13.87
CA GLN A 57 14.10 -2.17 12.44
C GLN A 57 12.96 -2.96 11.79
N ARG A 58 12.88 -4.27 12.06
CA ARG A 58 11.81 -5.11 11.49
C ARG A 58 10.41 -4.69 11.94
N LEU A 59 10.27 -4.23 13.19
CA LEU A 59 9.00 -3.68 13.68
C LEU A 59 8.67 -2.35 13.01
N ASP A 60 9.65 -1.48 12.80
CA ASP A 60 9.45 -0.19 12.13
C ASP A 60 8.99 -0.39 10.68
N ASP A 61 9.63 -1.29 9.94
CA ASP A 61 9.27 -1.64 8.57
C ASP A 61 7.84 -2.22 8.51
N TYR A 62 7.52 -3.15 9.42
CA TYR A 62 6.18 -3.74 9.51
C TYR A 62 5.09 -2.72 9.83
N TRP A 63 5.34 -1.87 10.84
CA TRP A 63 4.41 -0.82 11.24
C TRP A 63 4.22 0.23 10.16
N LEU A 64 5.27 0.56 9.40
CA LEU A 64 5.16 1.42 8.23
C LEU A 64 4.25 0.77 7.17
N GLY A 65 4.44 -0.51 6.88
CA GLY A 65 3.59 -1.26 5.96
C GLY A 65 2.11 -1.24 6.35
N LEU A 66 1.80 -1.45 7.63
CA LEU A 66 0.41 -1.36 8.14
C LEU A 66 -0.19 0.03 7.94
N ARG A 67 0.60 1.09 8.18
CA ARG A 67 0.13 2.47 7.96
C ARG A 67 -0.11 2.75 6.49
N LEU A 68 0.78 2.30 5.62
CA LEU A 68 0.64 2.45 4.17
C LEU A 68 -0.58 1.70 3.64
N GLN A 69 -0.93 0.55 4.21
CA GLN A 69 -2.16 -0.15 3.86
C GLN A 69 -3.43 0.63 4.25
N LYS A 70 -3.40 1.37 5.35
CA LYS A 70 -4.50 2.24 5.79
C LYS A 70 -4.52 3.60 5.09
N PHE A 71 -3.41 4.01 4.47
CA PHE A 71 -3.30 5.31 3.81
C PHE A 71 -3.88 5.22 2.40
N ASP A 72 -4.84 6.09 2.08
CA ASP A 72 -5.20 6.37 0.69
C ASP A 72 -3.98 6.92 -0.06
N ILE A 73 -3.91 6.71 -1.38
CA ILE A 73 -2.74 7.08 -2.20
C ILE A 73 -2.36 8.55 -1.91
N PRO A 74 -1.23 8.78 -1.21
CA PRO A 74 -0.84 10.14 -0.85
C PRO A 74 -0.60 10.93 -2.13
N ALA A 75 -1.09 12.17 -2.15
CA ALA A 75 -0.95 13.04 -3.31
C ALA A 75 -1.55 12.47 -4.60
N MET A 76 -2.66 11.72 -4.51
CA MET A 76 -3.50 11.35 -5.66
C MET A 76 -3.75 12.54 -6.60
N ASN A 77 -3.95 13.74 -6.03
CA ASN A 77 -4.16 14.98 -6.78
C ASN A 77 -2.90 15.51 -7.50
N LEU A 78 -1.71 15.02 -7.15
CA LEU A 78 -0.45 15.31 -7.84
C LEU A 78 -0.10 14.26 -8.89
N ILE A 79 -0.82 13.13 -8.91
CA ILE A 79 -0.71 12.16 -10.00
C ILE A 79 -1.28 12.87 -11.23
N ARG A 80 -0.38 13.12 -12.20
CA ARG A 80 -0.78 13.55 -13.53
C ARG A 80 -1.56 12.38 -14.12
N MET A 81 -2.86 12.40 -13.93
CA MET A 81 -3.76 11.56 -14.68
C MET A 81 -3.68 12.09 -16.10
N ASP A 82 -2.77 11.54 -16.90
CA ASP A 82 -2.84 11.62 -18.36
C ASP A 82 -4.05 10.78 -18.82
N ILE A 83 -5.23 11.09 -18.28
CA ILE A 83 -6.49 10.76 -18.90
C ILE A 83 -6.58 11.78 -20.04
N SER A 84 -5.84 11.49 -21.11
CA SER A 84 -6.37 11.82 -22.42
C SER A 84 -7.64 10.97 -22.57
N ASP A 85 -8.74 11.45 -22.00
CA ASP A 85 -10.12 11.11 -22.36
C ASP A 85 -10.41 11.67 -23.76
N VAL A 86 -9.40 11.63 -24.63
CA VAL A 86 -9.64 11.68 -26.06
C VAL A 86 -10.13 10.29 -26.36
N ASP A 87 -11.45 10.15 -26.28
CA ASP A 87 -12.27 9.10 -26.87
C ASP A 87 -11.88 8.98 -28.36
N ASN A 88 -10.71 8.38 -28.61
CA ASN A 88 -10.17 8.04 -29.92
C ASN A 88 -10.81 6.75 -30.44
N GLY A 89 -11.84 6.25 -29.75
CA GLY A 89 -12.71 5.22 -30.28
C GLY A 89 -13.58 5.83 -31.36
N PHE A 90 -13.43 5.38 -32.61
CA PHE A 90 -14.41 5.67 -33.65
C PHE A 90 -15.79 5.26 -33.15
N ARG A 91 -16.74 6.21 -33.08
CA ARG A 91 -18.09 5.89 -32.67
C ARG A 91 -18.74 5.00 -33.72
N LEU A 92 -19.54 4.05 -33.27
CA LEU A 92 -20.31 3.18 -34.18
C LEU A 92 -21.25 4.00 -35.09
N SER A 93 -21.72 5.16 -34.61
CA SER A 93 -22.45 6.15 -35.41
C SER A 93 -21.64 6.66 -36.60
N ASP A 94 -20.36 6.97 -36.39
CA ASP A 94 -19.50 7.53 -37.44
C ASP A 94 -19.20 6.46 -38.51
N ALA A 95 -19.04 5.21 -38.08
CA ALA A 95 -18.92 4.06 -38.98
C ALA A 95 -20.22 3.79 -39.77
N LEU A 96 -21.39 3.93 -39.12
CA LEU A 96 -22.69 3.77 -39.76
C LEU A 96 -22.93 4.87 -40.81
N ASP A 97 -22.61 6.12 -40.49
CA ASP A 97 -22.72 7.25 -41.41
C ASP A 97 -21.83 7.04 -42.64
N LEU A 98 -20.60 6.59 -42.44
CA LEU A 98 -19.68 6.26 -43.53
C LEU A 98 -20.23 5.09 -44.36
N TYR A 99 -20.77 4.05 -43.73
CA TYR A 99 -21.35 2.90 -44.41
C TYR A 99 -22.53 3.31 -45.30
N LEU A 100 -23.44 4.14 -44.79
CA LEU A 100 -24.58 4.64 -45.55
C LEU A 100 -24.14 5.56 -46.69
N LYS A 101 -23.11 6.40 -46.50
CA LYS A 101 -22.54 7.21 -47.59
C LYS A 101 -21.95 6.36 -48.71
N LEU A 102 -21.28 5.26 -48.38
CA LEU A 102 -20.60 4.40 -49.36
C LEU A 102 -21.53 3.37 -50.02
N LYS A 103 -22.52 2.84 -49.28
CA LYS A 103 -23.36 1.71 -49.72
C LYS A 103 -24.84 2.03 -49.82
N GLY A 104 -25.28 3.20 -49.35
CA GLY A 104 -26.68 3.64 -49.39
C GLY A 104 -27.06 4.39 -50.68
N ILE A 105 -26.10 4.74 -51.53
CA ILE A 105 -26.38 5.34 -52.86
C ILE A 105 -27.13 4.28 -53.70
N ASP A 106 -28.28 4.65 -54.26
CA ASP A 106 -29.24 3.78 -54.96
C ASP A 106 -29.91 2.67 -54.12
N LYS A 107 -29.97 2.84 -52.79
CA LYS A 107 -30.71 1.92 -51.91
C LYS A 107 -32.02 2.51 -51.42
N ASP A 108 -33.01 1.62 -51.27
CA ASP A 108 -34.35 1.99 -50.82
C ASP A 108 -34.40 2.43 -49.35
N LYS A 109 -35.45 3.17 -49.00
CA LYS A 109 -35.70 3.68 -47.64
C LYS A 109 -35.73 2.57 -46.57
N THR A 110 -36.08 1.34 -46.95
CA THR A 110 -36.05 0.16 -46.08
C THR A 110 -34.64 -0.24 -45.67
N PHE A 111 -33.65 -0.08 -46.56
CA PHE A 111 -32.24 -0.37 -46.29
C PHE A 111 -31.68 0.57 -45.23
N ILE A 112 -31.90 1.88 -45.39
CA ILE A 112 -31.47 2.90 -44.43
C ILE A 112 -32.12 2.68 -43.06
N ARG A 113 -33.42 2.37 -43.02
CA ARG A 113 -34.16 2.11 -41.77
C ARG A 113 -33.65 0.86 -41.05
N THR A 114 -33.24 -0.16 -41.79
CA THR A 114 -32.69 -1.40 -41.20
C THR A 114 -31.31 -1.17 -40.61
N ALA A 115 -30.48 -0.32 -41.23
CA ALA A 115 -29.15 -0.01 -40.73
C ALA A 115 -29.15 0.89 -39.47
N ASN A 116 -30.24 1.64 -39.23
CA ASN A 116 -30.42 2.52 -38.06
C ASN A 116 -31.15 1.83 -36.88
N ARG A 117 -31.42 0.53 -36.96
CA ARG A 117 -32.13 -0.24 -35.92
C ARG A 117 -31.15 -0.84 -34.91
#